data_AF-A0A8S3B1U6-F1
#
_entry.id   AF-A0A8S3B1U6-F1
#
_cell.length_a   1.000
_cell.length_b   1.000
_cell.length_c   1.000
_cell.angle_alpha   90.00
_cell.angle_beta   90.00
_cell.angle_gamma   90.00
#
_symmetry.space_group_name_H-M   'P 1'
#
loop_
_entity.id
_entity.type
_entity.pdbx_description
1 polymer ?
#
loop_
_entity_poly.entity_id
_entity_poly.type
_entity_poly.pdbx_seq_one_letter_code
_entity_poly.pdbx_strand_id
1 'polypeptide(L)' 'RPQELITYLKSRETFKNDFFRHLDSTSITDVLYRLIADCGEQRSQAIKWYQDINLIDGLIEQLLTTESAYIQMNIVNLLG' A
#
# COMPACT_ATOMS: atom_id res chain seq x y z
N ARG A 1 6.48 12.70 11.38
CA ARG A 1 7.74 12.09 10.89
C ARG A 1 7.44 10.73 10.28
N PRO A 2 8.20 10.25 9.29
CA PRO A 2 7.86 9.02 8.55
C PRO A 2 7.72 7.75 9.42
N GLN A 3 8.53 7.63 10.48
CA GLN A 3 8.45 6.55 11.47
C GLN A 3 7.19 6.60 12.36
N GLU A 4 6.71 7.81 12.67
CA GLU A 4 5.43 8.01 13.38
C GLU A 4 4.26 7.62 12.47
N LEU A 5 4.36 7.87 11.17
CA LEU A 5 3.35 7.48 10.19
C LEU A 5 3.22 5.97 10.09
N ILE A 6 4.33 5.22 9.98
CA ILE A 6 4.25 3.75 9.87
C ILE A 6 3.71 3.13 11.16
N THR A 7 4.09 3.67 12.31
CA THR A 7 3.61 3.22 13.62
C THR A 7 2.11 3.50 13.76
N TYR A 8 1.67 4.68 13.33
CA TYR A 8 0.27 5.05 13.29
C TYR A 8 -0.54 4.13 12.36
N LEU A 9 -0.07 3.88 11.14
CA LEU A 9 -0.77 3.01 10.19
C LEU A 9 -0.84 1.56 10.68
N LYS A 10 0.25 1.04 11.27
CA LYS A 10 0.28 -0.28 11.92
C LYS A 10 -0.73 -0.41 13.07
N SER A 11 -1.03 0.68 13.77
CA SER A 11 -2.04 0.69 14.84
C SER A 11 -3.48 0.62 14.32
N ARG A 12 -3.70 0.77 13.00
CA ARG A 12 -5.02 0.68 12.37
C ARG A 12 -5.25 -0.74 11.85
N GLU A 13 -6.05 -1.53 12.58
CA GLU A 13 -6.43 -2.89 12.19
C GLU A 13 -7.13 -2.93 10.81
N THR A 14 -7.80 -1.86 10.42
CA THR A 14 -8.54 -1.75 9.16
C THR A 14 -7.69 -1.26 7.98
N PHE A 15 -6.41 -0.93 8.19
CA PHE A 15 -5.57 -0.27 7.17
C PHE A 15 -5.63 -0.97 5.81
N LYS A 16 -5.45 -2.29 5.77
CA LYS A 16 -5.46 -3.06 4.51
C LYS A 16 -6.79 -2.94 3.77
N ASN A 17 -7.91 -3.05 4.49
CA ASN A 17 -9.23 -2.99 3.90
C ASN A 17 -9.56 -1.57 3.43
N ASP A 18 -9.21 -0.56 4.23
CA ASP A 18 -9.42 0.84 3.88
C ASP A 18 -8.53 1.26 2.71
N PHE A 19 -7.29 0.74 2.65
CA PHE A 19 -6.39 0.91 1.52
C PHE A 19 -7.04 0.41 0.22
N PHE A 20 -7.60 -0.80 0.21
CA PHE A 20 -8.23 -1.34 -1.00
C PHE A 20 -9.51 -0.62 -1.41
N ARG A 21 -10.28 -0.12 -0.45
CA ARG A 21 -11.47 0.72 -0.73
C ARG A 21 -11.13 2.03 -1.43
N HIS A 22 -9.90 2.49 -1.30
CA HIS A 22 -9.43 3.77 -1.83
C HIS A 22 -8.39 3.60 -2.95
N LEU A 23 -8.34 2.43 -3.60
CA LEU A 23 -7.47 2.20 -4.76
C LEU A 23 -7.81 3.08 -5.97
N ASP A 24 -9.02 3.65 -5.99
CA ASP A 24 -9.45 4.67 -6.94
C ASP A 24 -8.92 6.08 -6.60
N SER A 25 -8.18 6.24 -5.50
CA SER A 25 -7.56 7.50 -5.12
C SER A 25 -6.07 7.49 -5.43
N THR A 26 -5.60 8.51 -6.15
CA THR A 26 -4.16 8.74 -6.36
C THR A 26 -3.39 8.97 -5.05
N SER A 27 -4.09 9.34 -3.98
CA SER A 27 -3.49 9.61 -2.67
C SER A 27 -2.94 8.36 -1.98
N ILE A 28 -3.48 7.17 -2.29
CA ILE A 28 -3.06 5.93 -1.64
C ILE A 28 -1.69 5.45 -2.17
N THR A 29 -1.45 5.71 -3.46
CA THR A 29 -0.19 5.45 -4.16
C THR A 29 0.95 6.27 -3.56
N ASP A 30 0.69 7.54 -3.29
CA ASP A 30 1.63 8.46 -2.66
C ASP A 30 2.00 8.04 -1.23
N VAL A 31 1.04 7.48 -0.47
CA VAL A 31 1.28 6.98 0.89
C VAL A 31 2.25 5.81 0.87
N LEU A 32 2.04 4.82 -0.01
CA LEU A 32 2.94 3.67 -0.13
C LEU A 32 4.33 4.10 -0.57
N TYR A 33 4.42 4.95 -1.58
CA TYR A 33 5.69 5.45 -2.10
C TYR A 33 6.46 6.20 -1.01
N ARG A 34 5.83 7.11 -0.27
CA ARG A 34 6.48 7.86 0.82
C ARG A 34 7.02 6.97 1.93
N LEU A 35 6.37 5.83 2.21
CA LEU A 35 6.81 4.89 3.24
C LEU A 35 8.06 4.10 2.83
N ILE A 36 8.28 3.89 1.52
CA ILE A 36 9.42 3.12 0.98
C ILE A 36 10.53 3.99 0.38
N ALA A 37 10.23 5.23 0.00
CA ALA A 37 11.18 6.18 -0.59
C ALA A 37 12.19 6.71 0.44
N ASP A 38 11.89 6.57 1.73
CA ASP A 38 12.83 6.89 2.80
C ASP A 38 13.99 5.88 2.83
N CYS A 39 15.21 6.37 3.02
CA CYS A 39 16.42 5.53 3.00
C CYS A 39 16.69 4.84 4.35
N GLY A 40 17.22 3.62 4.31
CA GLY A 40 17.70 2.89 5.49
C GLY A 40 16.70 1.90 6.12
N GLU A 41 16.73 1.80 7.45
CA GLU A 41 16.01 0.79 8.24
C GLU A 41 14.48 0.87 8.06
N GLN A 42 13.95 2.07 7.87
CA GLN A 42 12.51 2.29 7.73
C GLN A 42 11.94 1.64 6.47
N ARG A 43 12.67 1.67 5.35
CA ARG A 43 12.28 0.96 4.13
C ARG A 43 12.15 -0.54 4.39
N SER A 44 13.12 -1.14 5.09
CA SER A 44 13.09 -2.55 5.45
C SER A 44 11.90 -2.89 6.37
N GLN A 45 11.59 -2.00 7.33
CA GLN A 45 10.43 -2.17 8.22
C GLN A 45 9.09 -2.03 7.48
N ALA A 46 9.01 -1.15 6.48
CA ALA A 46 7.83 -0.95 5.65
C ALA A 46 7.58 -2.17 4.74
N ILE A 47 8.63 -2.63 4.05
CA ILE A 47 8.56 -3.82 3.19
C ILE A 47 8.15 -5.05 4.01
N LYS A 48 8.78 -5.27 5.17
CA LYS A 48 8.41 -6.37 6.06
C LYS A 48 6.95 -6.28 6.50
N TRP A 49 6.48 -5.08 6.86
CA TRP A 49 5.09 -4.91 7.24
C TRP A 49 4.11 -5.20 6.09
N TYR A 50 4.42 -4.76 4.86
CA TYR A 50 3.60 -5.09 3.69
C TYR A 50 3.53 -6.59 3.42
N GLN A 51 4.62 -7.32 3.69
CA GLN A 51 4.64 -8.78 3.67
C GLN A 51 3.75 -9.37 4.77
N ASP A 52 3.89 -8.89 6.02
CA ASP A 52 3.13 -9.39 7.17
C ASP A 52 1.60 -9.26 6.97
N ILE A 53 1.15 -8.19 6.30
CA ILE A 53 -0.26 -7.99 5.99
C ILE A 53 -0.70 -8.60 4.65
N ASN A 54 0.18 -9.29 3.92
CA ASN A 54 -0.08 -9.81 2.57
C ASN A 54 -0.65 -8.73 1.63
N LEU A 55 -0.01 -7.56 1.59
CA LEU A 55 -0.48 -6.43 0.77
C LEU A 55 -0.36 -6.72 -0.71
N ILE A 56 0.75 -7.33 -1.15
CA ILE A 56 1.02 -7.64 -2.56
C ILE A 56 0.02 -8.68 -3.09
N ASP A 57 -0.23 -9.76 -2.35
CA ASP A 57 -1.22 -10.76 -2.76
C ASP A 57 -2.62 -10.15 -2.88
N GLY A 58 -2.99 -9.25 -1.96
CA GLY A 58 -4.25 -8.53 -2.05
C GLY A 58 -4.32 -7.56 -3.25
N LEU A 59 -3.21 -6.92 -3.63
CA LEU A 59 -3.14 -6.10 -4.85
C LEU A 59 -3.33 -6.97 -6.11
N ILE A 60 -2.72 -8.15 -6.15
CA ILE A 60 -2.89 -9.10 -7.28
C ILE A 60 -4.33 -9.58 -7.35
N GLU A 61 -4.94 -9.96 -6.22
CA GLU A 61 -6.35 -10.35 -6.16
C GLU A 61 -7.26 -9.23 -6.68
N GLN A 62 -7.06 -7.99 -6.19
CA GLN A 62 -7.83 -6.83 -6.67
C GLN A 62 -7.65 -6.59 -8.18
N LEU A 63 -6.44 -6.75 -8.71
CA LEU A 63 -6.16 -6.62 -10.14
C LEU A 63 -6.95 -7.65 -10.97
N LEU A 64 -7.05 -8.89 -10.48
CA LEU A 64 -7.76 -9.97 -11.16
C LEU A 64 -9.28 -9.85 -11.06
N THR A 65 -9.81 -9.25 -9.98
CA THR A 65 -11.25 -9.20 -9.71
C THR A 65 -11.92 -7.90 -10.12
N THR A 66 -11.17 -6.80 -10.27
CA THR A 66 -11.75 -5.48 -10.56
C THR A 66 -12.07 -5.29 -12.03
N GLU A 67 -13.24 -4.74 -12.34
CA GLU A 67 -13.64 -4.33 -13.70
C GLU A 67 -13.20 -2.89 -14.03
N SER A 68 -12.70 -2.15 -13.04
CA SER A 68 -12.28 -0.76 -13.22
C SER A 68 -10.88 -0.68 -13.83
N ALA A 69 -10.80 -0.29 -15.11
CA ALA A 69 -9.53 -0.02 -15.79
C ALA A 69 -8.66 1.01 -15.05
N TYR A 70 -9.29 1.95 -14.33
CA TYR A 70 -8.59 2.94 -13.52
C TYR A 70 -7.91 2.30 -12.29
N ILE A 71 -8.62 1.41 -11.57
CA ILE A 71 -8.04 0.66 -10.45
C ILE A 71 -6.91 -0.25 -10.95
N GLN A 72 -7.11 -0.94 -12.09
CA GLN A 72 -6.07 -1.77 -12.70
C GLN A 72 -4.81 -0.95 -13.00
N MET A 73 -4.97 0.24 -13.59
CA MET A 73 -3.86 1.14 -13.89
C MET A 73 -3.14 1.64 -12.63
N ASN A 74 -3.87 1.96 -11.56
CA ASN A 74 -3.26 2.34 -10.28
C ASN A 74 -2.46 1.19 -9.64
N ILE A 75 -2.98 -0.04 -9.69
CA ILE A 75 -2.26 -1.23 -9.19
C ILE A 75 -1.01 -1.51 -10.02
N VAL A 76 -1.10 -1.41 -11.36
CA VAL A 76 0.07 -1.60 -12.23
C VAL A 76 1.14 -0.55 -11.95
N ASN A 77 0.76 0.72 -11.77
CA ASN A 77 1.68 1.80 -11.38
C ASN A 77 2.32 1.60 -10.00
N LEU A 78 1.70 0.80 -9.12
CA LEU A 78 2.28 0.44 -7.82
C LEU A 78 3.32 -0.68 -7.92
N LEU A 79 3.20 -1.54 -8.93
CA LEU A 79 4.02 -2.74 -9.10
C LEU A 79 5.17 -2.58 -10.11
N GLY A 80 5.07 -1.61 -11.04
CA GLY A 80 6.08 -1.28 -12.05
C GLY A 80 7.04 -0.18 -11.61
#